data_AF-A0A924XGF9-F1
#
_entry.id   AF-A0A924XGF9-F1
#
_cell.length_a   1.000
_cell.length_b   1.000
_cell.length_c   1.000
_cell.angle_alpha   90.00
_cell.angle_beta   90.00
_cell.angle_gamma   90.00
#
_symmetry.space_group_name_H-M   'P 1'
#
loop_
_entity.id
_entity.type
_entity.pdbx_description
1 polymer ?
#
loop_
_entity_poly.entity_id
_entity_poly.type
_entity_poly.pdbx_seq_one_letter_code
_entity_poly.pdbx_strand_id
1 'polypeptide(L)' 'KSKPPKVDGVCDNCGTQLIQRPDDTAEVVKSRIEEYRQKTSPLVAFYKDRNLLIDVDGVATPAHVEHRIESALNNSVRA' A
#
# COMPACT_ATOMS: atom_id res chain seq x y z
N LYS A 1 6.65 -11.22 -0.11
CA LYS A 1 6.21 -12.59 0.29
C LYS A 1 4.76 -12.51 0.73
N SER A 2 3.92 -13.49 0.38
CA SER A 2 2.53 -13.55 0.86
C SER A 2 2.48 -13.78 2.37
N LYS A 3 1.41 -13.31 3.02
CA LYS A 3 1.12 -13.53 4.45
C LYS A 3 -0.18 -14.34 4.56
N PRO A 4 -0.12 -15.68 4.35
CA PRO A 4 -1.29 -16.53 4.52
C PRO A 4 -1.72 -16.59 5.99
N PRO A 5 -2.99 -16.92 6.27
CA PRO A 5 -3.45 -17.16 7.64
C PRO A 5 -2.78 -18.41 8.24
N LYS A 6 -2.76 -18.53 9.57
CA LYS A 6 -2.23 -19.74 10.26
C LYS A 6 -3.11 -20.97 10.00
N VAL A 7 -4.42 -20.76 9.92
CA VAL A 7 -5.41 -21.77 9.54
C VAL A 7 -6.05 -21.32 8.24
N ASP A 8 -6.04 -22.21 7.24
CA ASP A 8 -6.51 -21.86 5.91
C ASP A 8 -7.96 -21.37 5.94
N GLY A 9 -8.21 -20.24 5.26
CA GLY A 9 -9.53 -19.60 5.23
C GLY A 9 -10.03 -18.99 6.55
N VAL A 10 -9.24 -18.92 7.63
CA VAL A 10 -9.71 -18.41 8.93
C VAL A 10 -8.89 -17.20 9.38
N CYS A 11 -9.57 -16.16 9.86
CA CYS A 11 -8.92 -14.97 10.39
C CYS A 11 -8.17 -15.27 11.70
N ASP A 12 -6.86 -14.99 11.73
CA ASP A 12 -6.00 -15.18 12.90
C ASP A 12 -6.41 -14.36 14.14
N ASN A 13 -7.20 -13.29 13.97
CA ASN A 13 -7.60 -12.37 15.04
C ASN A 13 -9.00 -12.65 15.62
N CYS A 14 -9.97 -12.97 14.77
CA CYS A 14 -11.38 -13.12 15.19
C CYS A 14 -12.02 -14.45 14.82
N GLY A 15 -11.32 -15.35 14.10
CA GLY A 15 -11.83 -16.66 13.73
C GLY A 15 -12.89 -16.68 12.62
N THR A 16 -13.25 -15.52 12.05
CA THR A 16 -14.21 -15.44 10.94
C THR A 16 -13.63 -16.04 9.66
N GLN A 17 -14.49 -16.64 8.83
CA GLN A 17 -14.15 -17.13 7.50
C GLN A 17 -13.66 -15.98 6.59
N LEU A 18 -12.51 -16.17 5.96
CA LEU A 18 -11.97 -15.27 4.94
C LEU A 18 -12.67 -15.52 3.60
N ILE A 19 -12.97 -14.44 2.91
CA ILE A 19 -13.53 -14.46 1.56
C ILE A 19 -12.67 -13.59 0.64
N GLN A 20 -12.62 -13.95 -0.64
CA GLN A 20 -12.12 -13.05 -1.67
C GLN A 20 -13.14 -11.93 -1.88
N ARG A 21 -12.68 -10.68 -2.00
CA ARG A 21 -13.59 -9.57 -2.30
C ARG A 21 -14.15 -9.75 -3.72
N PRO A 22 -15.42 -9.42 -3.97
CA PRO A 22 -16.06 -9.64 -5.27
C PRO A 22 -15.39 -8.85 -6.42
N ASP A 23 -14.65 -7.79 -6.10
CA ASP A 23 -13.94 -6.94 -7.06
C ASP A 23 -12.47 -7.35 -7.28
N ASP A 24 -11.97 -8.39 -6.62
CA ASP A 24 -10.61 -8.90 -6.80
C ASP A 24 -10.51 -9.85 -8.02
N THR A 25 -10.98 -9.39 -9.19
CA THR A 25 -10.81 -10.08 -10.49
C THR A 25 -9.77 -9.38 -11.36
N ALA A 26 -9.18 -10.08 -12.32
CA ALA A 26 -8.14 -9.52 -13.18
C ALA A 26 -8.65 -8.31 -13.99
N GLU A 27 -9.89 -8.38 -14.46
CA GLU A 27 -10.54 -7.33 -15.24
C GLU A 27 -10.75 -6.07 -14.40
N VAL A 28 -11.25 -6.23 -13.17
CA VAL A 28 -11.49 -5.10 -12.27
C VAL A 28 -10.18 -4.49 -11.79
N VAL A 29 -9.17 -5.31 -11.47
CA VAL A 29 -7.82 -4.82 -11.10
C VAL A 29 -7.21 -3.99 -12.23
N LYS A 30 -7.32 -4.45 -13.48
CA LYS A 30 -6.83 -3.69 -14.64
C LYS A 30 -7.53 -2.33 -14.77
N SER A 31 -8.85 -2.31 -14.62
CA SER A 31 -9.64 -1.07 -14.64
C SER A 31 -9.22 -0.10 -13.52
N ARG A 32 -9.03 -0.61 -12.30
CA ARG A 32 -8.60 0.19 -11.14
C ARG A 32 -7.20 0.78 -11.30
N ILE A 33 -6.26 0.05 -11.91
CA ILE A 33 -4.91 0.56 -12.20
C ILE A 33 -4.96 1.69 -13.23
N GLU A 34 -5.79 1.56 -14.27
CA GLU A 34 -5.97 2.60 -15.27
C GLU A 34 -6.59 3.87 -14.65
N GLU A 35 -7.64 3.71 -13.83
CA GLU A 35 -8.26 4.83 -13.12
C GLU A 35 -7.28 5.52 -12.16
N TYR A 36 -6.47 4.75 -11.43
CA TYR A 36 -5.41 5.30 -10.58
C TYR A 36 -4.42 6.17 -11.38
N ARG A 37 -3.99 5.72 -12.56
CA ARG A 37 -3.08 6.48 -13.43
C ARG A 37 -3.70 7.78 -13.94
N GLN A 38 -5.00 7.78 -14.21
CA GLN A 38 -5.69 8.96 -14.71
C GLN A 38 -6.02 9.97 -13.61
N LYS A 39 -6.45 9.49 -12.44
CA LYS A 39 -7.07 10.34 -11.40
C LYS A 39 -6.20 10.55 -10.17
N THR A 40 -5.33 9.59 -9.83
CA THR A 40 -4.57 9.61 -8.58
C THR A 40 -3.09 9.90 -8.78
N SER A 41 -2.42 9.29 -9.76
CA SER A 41 -0.98 9.53 -9.97
C SER A 41 -0.60 10.98 -10.27
N PRO A 42 -1.44 11.85 -10.87
CA PRO A 42 -1.12 13.28 -11.00
C PRO A 42 -0.90 14.00 -9.65
N LEU A 43 -1.44 13.47 -8.55
CA LEU A 43 -1.24 14.03 -7.22
C LEU A 43 0.23 13.96 -6.77
N VAL A 44 1.03 13.04 -7.33
CA VAL A 44 2.47 12.97 -7.07
C VAL A 44 3.15 14.29 -7.43
N ALA A 45 2.89 14.82 -8.63
CA ALA A 45 3.42 16.11 -9.05
C ALA A 45 2.91 17.25 -8.15
N PHE A 46 1.62 17.24 -7.82
CA PHE A 46 1.01 18.25 -6.95
C PHE A 46 1.70 18.38 -5.57
N TYR A 47 2.03 17.27 -4.92
CA TYR A 47 2.75 17.28 -3.62
C TYR A 47 4.25 17.53 -3.78
N LYS A 48 4.85 17.05 -4.87
CA LYS A 48 6.27 17.29 -5.18
C LYS A 48 6.56 18.77 -5.38
N ASP A 49 5.73 19.47 -6.15
CA ASP A 49 5.87 20.91 -6.41
C ASP A 49 5.75 21.78 -5.15
N ARG A 50 5.15 21.24 -4.08
CA ARG A 50 5.01 21.90 -2.78
C ARG A 50 6.10 21.51 -1.79
N ASN A 51 7.06 20.68 -2.21
CA ASN A 51 8.09 20.11 -1.33
C ASN A 51 7.49 19.35 -0.13
N LEU A 52 6.33 18.70 -0.33
CA LEU A 52 5.62 17.92 0.70
C LEU A 52 5.71 16.40 0.44
N LEU A 53 6.21 15.98 -0.72
CA LEU A 53 6.29 14.58 -1.08
C LEU A 53 7.60 13.95 -0.56
N ILE A 54 7.48 12.81 0.12
CA ILE A 54 8.59 11.96 0.49
C ILE A 54 8.36 10.58 -0.15
N ASP A 55 9.22 10.19 -1.09
CA ASP A 55 9.09 8.90 -1.79
C ASP A 55 9.65 7.75 -0.95
N VAL A 56 8.88 6.67 -0.83
CA VAL A 56 9.26 5.45 -0.12
C VAL A 56 9.02 4.22 -1.00
N ASP A 57 10.02 3.36 -1.17
CA ASP A 57 9.88 2.09 -1.87
C ASP A 57 9.07 1.08 -1.04
N GLY A 58 7.91 0.68 -1.59
CA GLY A 58 6.97 -0.27 -0.98
C GLY A 58 7.28 -1.75 -1.23
N VAL A 59 8.33 -2.10 -1.98
CA VAL A 59 8.66 -3.49 -2.32
C VAL A 59 9.59 -4.12 -1.28
N ALA A 60 9.04 -4.51 -0.13
CA ALA A 60 9.76 -5.28 0.90
C ALA A 60 8.78 -6.04 1.83
N THR A 61 9.27 -6.55 2.97
CA THR A 61 8.39 -7.01 4.06
C THR A 61 7.74 -5.80 4.75
N PRO A 62 6.55 -5.97 5.37
CA PRO A 62 5.89 -4.87 6.09
C PRO A 62 6.81 -4.13 7.06
N ALA A 63 7.58 -4.86 7.89
CA ALA A 63 8.51 -4.26 8.85
C ALA A 63 9.64 -3.43 8.19
N HIS A 64 10.13 -3.82 7.00
CA HIS A 64 11.13 -3.02 6.30
C HIS A 64 10.53 -1.77 5.68
N VAL A 65 9.32 -1.84 5.13
CA VAL A 65 8.61 -0.66 4.60
C VAL A 65 8.25 0.30 5.73
N GLU A 66 7.79 -0.21 6.86
CA GLU A 66 7.53 0.55 8.09
C GLU A 66 8.77 1.33 8.55
N HIS A 67 9.91 0.65 8.70
CA HIS A 67 11.18 1.30 9.06
C HIS A 67 11.59 2.39 8.05
N ARG A 68 11.38 2.17 6.75
CA ARG A 68 11.66 3.18 5.72
C ARG A 68 10.78 4.42 5.89
N ILE A 69 9.49 4.23 6.17
CA ILE A 69 8.55 5.33 6.43
C ILE A 69 8.99 6.11 7.67
N GLU A 70 9.26 5.44 8.79
CA GLU A 70 9.72 6.08 10.03
C GLU A 70 11.02 6.86 9.84
N SER A 71 12.00 6.27 9.14
CA SER A 71 13.26 6.92 8.82
C SER A 71 13.04 8.19 7.98
N ALA A 72 12.14 8.11 6.99
CA ALA A 72 11.84 9.23 6.11
C ALA A 72 11.18 10.38 6.88
N LEU A 73 10.21 10.08 7.75
CA LEU A 73 9.57 11.08 8.62
C LEU A 73 10.54 11.72 9.61
N ASN A 74 11.38 10.92 10.27
CA ASN A 74 12.34 11.42 11.26
C ASN A 74 13.40 12.35 10.64
N ASN A 75 13.83 12.07 9.42
CA ASN A 75 14.77 12.94 8.71
C ASN A 75 14.12 14.27 8.28
N SER A 76 12.84 14.24 7.90
CA SER A 76 12.11 15.45 7.50
C SER A 76 11.72 16.37 8.66
N VAL A 77 11.59 15.85 9.89
CA VAL A 77 11.31 16.67 11.09
C VAL A 77 12.59 17.28 11.68
N ARG A 78 13.76 16.70 11.37
CA ARG A 78 15.08 17.15 11.88
C ARG A 78 15.82 18.09 10.94
N ALA A 79 15.34 18.27 9.71
CA ALA A 79 15.87 19.20 8.72
C ALA A 79 15.17 20.56 8.81
#